data_AF-A0A8I5ZWJ3-F1
#
_entry.id   AF-A0A8I5ZWJ3-F1
#
_cell.length_a   1.000
_cell.length_b   1.000
_cell.length_c   1.000
_cell.angle_alpha   90.00
_cell.angle_beta   90.00
_cell.angle_gamma   90.00
#
_symmetry.space_group_name_H-M   'P 1'
#
loop_
_entity.id
_entity.type
_entity.pdbx_description
1 polymer ?
#
loop_
_entity_poly.entity_id
_entity_poly.type
_entity_poly.pdbx_seq_one_letter_code
_entity_poly.pdbx_strand_id
1 'polypeptide(L)'
;MGSSCYNMVVTVLLVVGTEEVRATRNPCDSCEAGTFCSKYPPVCTSCPPSTYSSTGGQPNCDICRVCQGYFRFKKPCSSTHNAECECVEGFHCLGPKCTRCEKDCRPGQELTEQGCKNCGLGTFNDQDGAGVCRPWTNCSLDGRSVLKNGTKEKDVVCGPPVVSLSPSTTPSAVTTPERESAFKKAVRTAQEEDACSCRFPEEEEGGGGSYEL
;
A
#
# COMPACT_ATOMS: atom_id res chain seq x y z
N MET A 1 -44.26 -45.01 -86.02
CA MET A 1 -43.32 -43.89 -85.75
C MET A 1 -44.01 -42.94 -84.77
N GLY A 2 -43.38 -42.34 -83.78
CA GLY A 2 -41.93 -42.29 -83.50
C GLY A 2 -41.41 -40.86 -83.61
N SER A 3 -41.62 -40.05 -82.57
CA SER A 3 -40.95 -38.78 -82.36
C SER A 3 -40.82 -38.56 -80.85
N SER A 4 -39.61 -38.24 -80.39
CA SER A 4 -39.34 -37.91 -78.99
C SER A 4 -39.32 -36.40 -78.85
N CYS A 5 -40.10 -35.86 -77.92
CA CYS A 5 -40.08 -34.43 -77.60
C CYS A 5 -39.55 -34.25 -76.18
N TYR A 6 -38.44 -33.51 -76.08
CA TYR A 6 -37.63 -33.37 -74.86
C TYR A 6 -38.39 -32.77 -73.67
N ASN A 7 -38.15 -33.32 -72.48
CA ASN A 7 -38.37 -32.59 -71.23
C ASN A 7 -37.28 -31.52 -71.10
N MET A 8 -37.63 -30.24 -71.16
CA MET A 8 -36.68 -29.14 -70.96
C MET A 8 -36.95 -28.41 -69.64
N VAL A 9 -36.49 -29.00 -68.54
CA VAL A 9 -36.51 -28.38 -67.22
C VAL A 9 -35.42 -27.31 -67.18
N VAL A 10 -35.80 -26.04 -67.29
CA VAL A 10 -34.88 -24.90 -67.26
C VAL A 10 -34.57 -24.52 -65.82
N THR A 11 -33.60 -25.21 -65.23
CA THR A 11 -33.12 -24.94 -63.86
C THR A 11 -32.25 -23.67 -63.85
N VAL A 12 -32.87 -22.50 -63.61
CA VAL A 12 -32.13 -21.23 -63.47
C VAL A 12 -31.38 -21.22 -62.12
N LEU A 13 -30.13 -21.68 -62.14
CA LEU A 13 -29.19 -21.49 -61.04
C LEU A 13 -28.79 -20.02 -60.96
N LEU A 14 -29.49 -19.26 -60.11
CA LEU A 14 -29.03 -17.94 -59.68
C LEU A 14 -27.79 -18.11 -58.81
N VAL A 15 -26.62 -18.13 -59.46
CA VAL A 15 -25.33 -17.94 -58.79
C VAL A 15 -25.30 -16.51 -58.29
N VAL A 16 -25.78 -16.29 -57.06
CA VAL A 16 -25.54 -15.06 -56.31
C VAL A 16 -24.05 -15.01 -56.04
N GLY A 17 -23.33 -14.31 -56.92
CA GLY A 17 -21.94 -14.00 -56.71
C GLY A 17 -21.81 -13.16 -55.44
N THR A 18 -21.38 -13.78 -54.35
CA THR A 18 -20.74 -13.06 -53.26
C THR A 18 -19.42 -12.53 -53.82
N GLU A 19 -19.47 -11.36 -54.46
CA GLU A 19 -18.28 -10.54 -54.53
C GLU A 19 -17.83 -10.33 -53.08
N GLU A 20 -16.67 -10.89 -52.73
CA GLU A 20 -15.95 -10.36 -51.59
C GLU A 20 -15.68 -8.89 -51.91
N VAL A 21 -16.45 -8.02 -51.26
CA VAL A 21 -16.08 -6.63 -51.07
C VAL A 21 -14.76 -6.67 -50.32
N ARG A 22 -13.66 -6.69 -51.07
CA ARG A 22 -12.31 -6.58 -50.54
C ARG A 22 -12.25 -5.25 -49.80
N ALA A 23 -12.47 -5.31 -48.49
CA ALA A 23 -12.31 -4.18 -47.59
C ALA A 23 -10.96 -3.56 -47.95
N THR A 24 -11.01 -2.35 -48.49
CA THR A 24 -9.88 -1.80 -49.26
C THR A 24 -8.76 -1.51 -48.29
N ARG A 25 -7.86 -2.49 -48.11
CA ARG A 25 -6.93 -2.57 -46.98
C ARG A 25 -6.27 -1.21 -46.82
N ASN A 26 -6.52 -0.57 -45.68
CA ASN A 26 -6.08 0.79 -45.46
C ASN A 26 -4.54 0.74 -45.50
N PRO A 27 -3.86 1.56 -46.33
CA PRO A 27 -2.41 1.44 -46.49
C PRO A 27 -1.60 1.59 -45.19
N CYS A 28 -2.20 2.21 -44.16
CA CYS A 28 -1.62 2.29 -42.83
C CYS A 28 -1.66 0.96 -42.04
N ASP A 29 -2.49 -0.02 -42.42
CA ASP A 29 -2.63 -1.35 -41.78
C ASP A 29 -1.40 -2.26 -42.02
N SER A 30 -0.37 -1.74 -42.69
CA SER A 30 0.95 -2.37 -42.87
C SER A 30 2.09 -1.58 -42.22
N CYS A 31 1.81 -0.45 -41.58
CA CYS A 31 2.81 0.28 -40.80
C CYS A 31 3.02 -0.40 -39.45
N GLU A 32 4.26 -0.58 -39.01
CA GLU A 32 4.59 -1.22 -37.72
C GLU A 32 4.55 -0.23 -36.54
N ALA A 33 4.58 -0.77 -35.31
CA ALA A 33 4.74 0.02 -34.10
C ALA A 33 6.05 0.83 -34.14
N GLY A 34 6.04 2.03 -33.55
CA GLY A 34 7.13 2.99 -33.67
C GLY A 34 7.14 3.79 -34.97
N THR A 35 6.09 3.67 -35.78
CA THR A 35 5.81 4.55 -36.91
C THR A 35 4.44 5.22 -36.76
N PHE A 36 4.26 6.34 -37.47
CA PHE A 36 2.97 6.94 -37.77
C PHE A 36 2.72 6.95 -39.28
N CYS A 37 1.45 6.94 -39.68
CA CYS A 37 1.04 6.89 -41.08
C CYS A 37 0.43 8.22 -41.55
N SER A 38 1.11 8.89 -42.48
CA SER A 38 0.46 9.94 -43.28
C SER A 38 -0.50 9.28 -44.29
N LYS A 39 -1.69 9.84 -44.53
CA LYS A 39 -2.69 9.25 -45.45
C LYS A 39 -2.56 9.71 -46.91
N TYR A 40 -1.94 10.86 -47.16
CA TYR A 40 -1.88 11.50 -48.47
C TYR A 40 -0.47 12.08 -48.74
N PRO A 41 0.47 11.33 -49.35
CA PRO A 41 0.38 9.92 -49.72
C PRO A 41 0.47 8.96 -48.50
N PRO A 42 0.08 7.69 -48.65
CA PRO A 42 0.24 6.66 -47.62
C PRO A 42 1.71 6.33 -47.36
N VAL A 43 2.27 6.81 -46.24
CA VAL A 43 3.69 6.61 -45.86
C VAL A 43 3.83 6.38 -44.36
N CYS A 44 4.43 5.25 -43.99
CA CYS A 44 4.87 4.95 -42.63
C CYS A 44 6.18 5.70 -42.33
N THR A 45 6.17 6.58 -41.31
CA THR A 45 7.33 7.39 -40.90
C THR A 45 7.66 7.10 -39.44
N SER A 46 8.93 6.89 -39.10
CA SER A 46 9.37 6.63 -37.72
C SER A 46 8.97 7.76 -36.77
N CYS A 47 8.59 7.42 -35.53
CA CYS A 47 8.27 8.41 -34.51
C CYS A 47 9.45 9.36 -34.23
N PRO A 48 9.24 10.69 -34.19
CA PRO A 48 10.28 11.64 -33.82
C PRO A 48 10.74 11.47 -32.36
N PRO A 49 11.93 12.00 -31.99
CA PRO A 49 12.42 11.95 -30.61
C PRO A 49 11.39 12.44 -29.59
N SER A 50 11.37 11.82 -28.41
CA SER A 50 10.37 12.03 -27.35
C SER A 50 8.91 11.69 -27.72
N THR A 51 8.68 10.87 -28.76
CA THR A 51 7.36 10.28 -29.06
C THR A 51 7.45 8.78 -29.32
N TYR A 52 6.32 8.07 -29.18
CA TYR A 52 6.21 6.62 -29.38
C TYR A 52 4.89 6.23 -30.06
N SER A 53 4.84 5.02 -30.61
CA SER A 53 3.66 4.39 -31.21
C SER A 53 3.68 2.92 -30.80
N SER A 54 2.73 2.49 -29.98
CA SER A 54 2.67 1.09 -29.50
C SER A 54 1.83 0.18 -30.40
N THR A 55 1.20 0.73 -31.44
CA THR A 55 0.40 -0.02 -32.41
C THR A 55 0.63 0.50 -33.82
N GLY A 56 0.64 -0.40 -34.79
CA GLY A 56 0.77 -0.04 -36.19
C GLY A 56 -0.33 0.90 -36.70
N GLY A 57 -0.02 1.69 -37.72
CA GLY A 57 -1.00 2.47 -38.48
C GLY A 57 -1.60 3.70 -37.80
N GLN A 58 -1.17 4.08 -36.59
CA GLN A 58 -1.58 5.32 -35.93
C GLN A 58 -1.26 6.55 -36.82
N PRO A 59 -2.12 7.59 -36.89
CA PRO A 59 -1.86 8.79 -37.70
C PRO A 59 -0.78 9.71 -37.10
N ASN A 60 -0.50 9.57 -35.80
CA ASN A 60 0.44 10.35 -35.01
C ASN A 60 1.09 9.44 -33.95
N CYS A 61 2.26 9.83 -33.44
CA CYS A 61 2.88 9.20 -32.28
C CYS A 61 2.46 9.93 -31.00
N ASP A 62 2.23 9.17 -29.92
CA ASP A 62 1.97 9.68 -28.58
C ASP A 62 3.25 10.33 -27.99
N ILE A 63 3.11 11.35 -27.15
CA ILE A 63 4.25 11.98 -26.47
C ILE A 63 4.75 11.08 -25.34
N CYS A 64 6.08 10.90 -25.25
CA CYS A 64 6.72 10.18 -24.16
C CYS A 64 6.48 10.88 -22.81
N ARG A 65 6.07 10.10 -21.79
CA ARG A 65 5.98 10.56 -20.41
C ARG A 65 7.35 11.01 -19.90
N VAL A 66 7.38 12.15 -19.23
CA VAL A 66 8.58 12.66 -18.53
C VAL A 66 8.49 12.30 -17.04
N CYS A 67 9.54 11.73 -16.48
CA CYS A 67 9.68 11.48 -15.05
C CYS A 67 10.58 12.56 -14.43
N GLN A 68 10.01 13.46 -13.63
CA GLN A 68 10.71 14.60 -13.02
C GLN A 68 10.20 14.85 -11.58
N GLY A 69 10.98 15.57 -10.77
CA GLY A 69 10.63 15.88 -9.38
C GLY A 69 10.71 14.62 -8.51
N TYR A 70 9.58 14.21 -7.93
CA TYR A 70 9.47 12.98 -7.15
C TYR A 70 9.45 11.71 -8.02
N PHE A 71 9.37 11.82 -9.35
CA PHE A 71 9.40 10.68 -10.26
C PHE A 71 10.80 10.41 -10.84
N ARG A 72 11.14 9.13 -11.00
CA ARG A 72 12.31 8.61 -11.73
C ARG A 72 11.87 7.71 -12.89
N PHE A 73 12.73 7.56 -13.89
CA PHE A 73 12.51 6.62 -14.98
C PHE A 73 12.81 5.20 -14.51
N LYS A 74 11.77 4.41 -14.26
CA LYS A 74 11.87 2.95 -14.14
C LYS A 74 12.27 2.31 -15.46
N LYS A 75 11.73 2.88 -16.54
CA LYS A 75 12.00 2.48 -17.92
C LYS A 75 11.99 3.74 -18.80
N PRO A 76 13.04 3.97 -19.61
CA PRO A 76 13.03 5.07 -20.58
C PRO A 76 11.98 4.83 -21.67
N CYS A 77 11.59 5.88 -22.37
CA CYS A 77 10.75 5.77 -23.56
C CYS A 77 11.56 5.19 -24.73
N SER A 78 10.90 4.49 -25.65
CA SER A 78 11.44 4.19 -26.99
C SER A 78 10.39 4.54 -28.05
N SER A 79 10.72 4.41 -29.33
CA SER A 79 9.72 4.58 -30.40
C SER A 79 8.52 3.65 -30.25
N THR A 80 8.64 2.47 -29.63
CA THR A 80 7.55 1.48 -29.54
C THR A 80 6.77 1.50 -28.21
N HIS A 81 7.27 2.18 -27.18
CA HIS A 81 6.60 2.21 -25.87
C HIS A 81 6.91 3.46 -25.06
N ASN A 82 5.88 3.90 -24.32
CA ASN A 82 5.97 5.00 -23.38
C ASN A 82 6.99 4.70 -22.26
N ALA A 83 7.53 5.76 -21.65
CA ALA A 83 8.31 5.65 -20.43
C ALA A 83 7.44 5.19 -19.25
N GLU A 84 8.04 4.40 -18.37
CA GLU A 84 7.43 3.98 -17.11
C GLU A 84 8.14 4.75 -15.98
N CYS A 85 7.36 5.47 -15.16
CA CYS A 85 7.90 6.19 -13.99
C CYS A 85 7.64 5.40 -12.71
N GLU A 86 8.59 5.50 -11.78
CA GLU A 86 8.43 5.16 -10.37
C GLU A 86 8.79 6.36 -9.50
N CYS A 87 8.66 6.23 -8.18
CA CYS A 87 8.94 7.31 -7.24
C CYS A 87 10.40 7.28 -6.77
N VAL A 88 10.89 8.39 -6.22
CA VAL A 88 12.16 8.45 -5.50
C VAL A 88 12.10 7.69 -4.17
N GLU A 89 13.24 7.21 -3.69
CA GLU A 89 13.41 6.59 -2.36
C GLU A 89 12.69 7.38 -1.25
N GLY A 90 11.97 6.67 -0.38
CA GLY A 90 11.11 7.25 0.65
C GLY A 90 9.72 7.69 0.16
N PHE A 91 9.33 7.33 -1.07
CA PHE A 91 8.00 7.53 -1.65
C PHE A 91 7.55 6.32 -2.47
N HIS A 92 6.25 6.02 -2.44
CA HIS A 92 5.60 4.97 -3.22
C HIS A 92 4.60 5.52 -4.23
N CYS A 93 4.32 4.71 -5.25
CA CYS A 93 3.35 5.01 -6.28
C CYS A 93 1.90 4.87 -5.80
N LEU A 94 1.08 5.91 -5.99
CA LEU A 94 -0.37 5.85 -5.80
C LEU A 94 -1.13 6.09 -7.11
N GLY A 95 -2.19 5.31 -7.30
CA GLY A 95 -3.06 5.34 -8.47
C GLY A 95 -2.52 4.63 -9.72
N PRO A 96 -3.34 4.48 -10.76
CA PRO A 96 -3.03 3.68 -11.93
C PRO A 96 -1.79 4.23 -12.66
N LYS A 97 -0.89 3.33 -13.07
CA LYS A 97 0.39 3.69 -13.73
C LYS A 97 1.25 4.70 -12.94
N CYS A 98 1.18 4.70 -11.61
CA CYS A 98 1.94 5.63 -10.75
C CYS A 98 1.63 7.10 -11.07
N THR A 99 0.37 7.52 -10.94
CA THR A 99 -0.07 8.91 -11.19
C THR A 99 0.44 9.92 -10.15
N ARG A 100 0.64 9.48 -8.90
CA ARG A 100 1.11 10.30 -7.78
C ARG A 100 2.21 9.57 -7.03
N CYS A 101 3.17 10.30 -6.48
CA CYS A 101 4.04 9.79 -5.42
C CYS A 101 3.52 10.27 -4.06
N GLU A 102 3.38 9.35 -3.11
CA GLU A 102 3.04 9.63 -1.72
C GLU A 102 4.22 9.23 -0.84
N LYS A 103 4.47 9.96 0.26
CA LYS A 103 5.60 9.67 1.14
C LYS A 103 5.34 8.36 1.88
N ASP A 104 6.39 7.55 2.01
CA ASP A 104 6.32 6.24 2.65
C ASP A 104 5.76 6.27 4.07
N CYS A 105 4.98 5.23 4.37
CA CYS A 105 4.16 5.15 5.56
C CYS A 105 5.01 4.99 6.82
N ARG A 106 4.73 5.78 7.86
CA ARG A 106 5.50 5.73 9.10
C ARG A 106 5.13 4.49 9.94
N PRO A 107 5.95 4.11 10.92
CA PRO A 107 5.53 3.24 12.01
C PRO A 107 4.19 3.71 12.59
N GLY A 108 3.30 2.77 12.90
CA GLY A 108 1.91 3.06 13.23
C GLY A 108 0.97 3.34 12.06
N GLN A 109 1.43 3.11 10.83
CA GLN A 109 0.62 3.17 9.62
C GLN A 109 0.77 1.89 8.78
N GLU A 110 -0.20 1.63 7.91
CA GLU A 110 -0.19 0.61 6.86
C GLU A 110 -0.45 1.26 5.50
N LEU A 111 0.10 0.66 4.43
CA LEU A 111 -0.19 1.10 3.07
C LEU A 111 -1.50 0.49 2.58
N THR A 112 -2.38 1.33 2.04
CA THR A 112 -3.67 0.94 1.44
C THR A 112 -3.80 1.49 0.02
N GLU A 113 -4.82 1.04 -0.73
CA GLU A 113 -5.13 1.60 -2.06
C GLU A 113 -5.42 3.12 -2.04
N GLN A 114 -5.78 3.67 -0.87
CA GLN A 114 -6.05 5.09 -0.67
C GLN A 114 -4.83 5.89 -0.14
N GLY A 115 -3.69 5.24 0.07
CA GLY A 115 -2.47 5.83 0.66
C GLY A 115 -2.19 5.30 2.08
N CYS A 116 -1.41 6.05 2.87
CA CYS A 116 -1.02 5.63 4.21
C CYS A 116 -2.14 5.82 5.25
N LYS A 117 -2.53 4.73 5.91
CA LYS A 117 -3.62 4.68 6.90
C LYS A 117 -3.07 4.38 8.29
N ASN A 118 -3.48 5.13 9.31
CA ASN A 118 -3.07 4.88 10.69
C ASN A 118 -3.66 3.56 11.23
N CYS A 119 -2.88 2.80 12.00
CA CYS A 119 -3.36 1.57 12.66
C CYS A 119 -4.57 1.83 13.58
N GLY A 120 -5.44 0.83 13.67
CA GLY A 120 -6.61 0.82 14.56
C GLY A 120 -6.25 0.56 16.02
N LEU A 121 -7.21 0.77 16.92
CA LEU A 121 -7.07 0.35 18.32
C LEU A 121 -6.90 -1.17 18.40
N GLY A 122 -5.99 -1.65 19.25
CA GLY A 122 -5.65 -3.07 19.32
C GLY A 122 -4.68 -3.56 18.24
N THR A 123 -4.13 -2.67 17.39
CA THR A 123 -3.21 -3.05 16.30
C THR A 123 -1.97 -2.15 16.23
N PHE A 124 -0.87 -2.68 15.68
CA PHE A 124 0.39 -1.97 15.47
C PHE A 124 1.08 -2.32 14.15
N ASN A 125 1.96 -1.43 13.68
CA ASN A 125 3.00 -1.73 12.70
C ASN A 125 4.31 -1.04 13.16
N ASP A 126 5.37 -1.82 13.31
CA ASP A 126 6.69 -1.36 13.79
C ASP A 126 7.67 -1.04 12.65
N GLN A 127 7.27 -1.27 11.41
CA GLN A 127 8.07 -1.07 10.21
C GLN A 127 7.89 0.34 9.63
N ASP A 128 8.93 0.86 8.98
CA ASP A 128 8.91 2.12 8.23
C ASP A 128 8.82 1.79 6.72
N GLY A 129 7.98 2.53 6.00
CA GLY A 129 7.63 2.37 4.58
C GLY A 129 6.87 1.10 4.19
N ALA A 130 7.04 0.02 4.93
CA ALA A 130 6.44 -1.29 4.68
C ALA A 130 5.55 -1.76 5.85
N GLY A 131 4.88 -2.89 5.63
CA GLY A 131 4.10 -3.57 6.67
C GLY A 131 2.59 -3.30 6.62
N VAL A 132 1.89 -3.99 7.52
CA VAL A 132 0.43 -4.03 7.68
C VAL A 132 0.13 -4.02 9.17
N CYS A 133 -0.95 -3.37 9.61
CA CYS A 133 -1.29 -3.29 11.03
C CYS A 133 -1.72 -4.67 11.57
N ARG A 134 -0.92 -5.24 12.47
CA ARG A 134 -1.12 -6.54 13.11
C ARG A 134 -1.76 -6.38 14.49
N PRO A 135 -2.60 -7.32 14.97
CA PRO A 135 -3.16 -7.26 16.31
C PRO A 135 -2.05 -7.31 17.38
N TRP A 136 -2.28 -6.65 18.52
CA TRP A 136 -1.38 -6.75 19.68
C TRP A 136 -1.35 -8.16 20.28
N THR A 137 -0.20 -8.55 20.82
CA THR A 137 -0.01 -9.81 21.55
C THR A 137 -0.91 -9.87 22.80
N ASN A 138 -1.76 -10.89 22.86
CA ASN A 138 -2.67 -11.10 23.99
C ASN A 138 -2.01 -11.95 25.09
N CYS A 139 -1.33 -11.27 26.02
CA CYS A 139 -0.62 -11.87 27.16
C CYS A 139 -1.47 -12.83 28.00
N SER A 140 -2.79 -12.64 28.06
CA SER A 140 -3.68 -13.47 28.88
C SER A 140 -3.83 -14.89 28.34
N LEU A 141 -3.53 -15.14 27.06
CA LEU A 141 -3.52 -16.50 26.49
C LEU A 141 -2.39 -17.36 27.08
N ASP A 142 -1.25 -16.75 27.40
CA ASP A 142 -0.08 -17.41 27.99
C ASP A 142 -0.08 -17.40 29.54
N GLY A 143 -1.16 -16.94 30.19
CA GLY A 143 -1.18 -16.74 31.63
C GLY A 143 -0.20 -15.65 32.11
N ARG A 144 -0.07 -14.55 31.35
CA ARG A 144 0.81 -13.41 31.65
C ARG A 144 0.02 -12.12 31.82
N SER A 145 0.51 -11.24 32.68
CA SER A 145 0.05 -9.85 32.75
C SER A 145 0.66 -9.00 31.63
N VAL A 146 0.05 -7.86 31.35
CA VAL A 146 0.66 -6.80 30.52
C VAL A 146 1.67 -6.03 31.37
N LEU A 147 2.94 -6.03 30.97
CA LEU A 147 4.00 -5.23 31.60
C LEU A 147 4.09 -3.83 30.99
N LYS A 148 3.88 -3.73 29.67
CA LYS A 148 3.77 -2.45 28.95
C LYS A 148 2.69 -2.54 27.88
N ASN A 149 1.78 -1.58 27.87
CA ASN A 149 0.71 -1.53 26.87
C ASN A 149 1.27 -1.24 25.47
N GLY A 150 0.57 -1.74 24.44
CA GLY A 150 0.91 -1.50 23.05
C GLY A 150 0.59 -0.07 22.62
N THR A 151 1.18 0.33 21.48
CA THR A 151 0.85 1.57 20.76
C THR A 151 0.55 1.22 19.29
N LYS A 152 0.31 2.21 18.45
CA LYS A 152 0.25 1.96 17.00
C LYS A 152 1.59 1.52 16.42
N GLU A 153 2.70 1.92 17.04
CA GLU A 153 4.06 1.66 16.55
C GLU A 153 4.68 0.39 17.13
N LYS A 154 4.17 -0.12 18.26
CA LYS A 154 4.85 -1.13 19.09
C LYS A 154 3.85 -2.07 19.74
N ASP A 155 4.21 -3.34 19.83
CA ASP A 155 3.39 -4.35 20.48
C ASP A 155 3.31 -4.17 22.01
N VAL A 156 2.32 -4.83 22.61
CA VAL A 156 2.23 -5.11 24.03
C VAL A 156 3.44 -5.94 24.49
N VAL A 157 4.05 -5.56 25.61
CA VAL A 157 5.09 -6.37 26.26
C VAL A 157 4.46 -7.15 27.42
N CYS A 158 4.51 -8.48 27.35
CA CYS A 158 4.02 -9.36 28.39
C CYS A 158 5.00 -9.55 29.54
N GLY A 159 4.48 -9.76 30.75
CA GLY A 159 5.27 -10.11 31.93
C GLY A 159 5.77 -11.56 31.93
N PRO A 160 6.51 -11.95 33.00
CA PRO A 160 6.76 -13.36 33.29
C PRO A 160 5.42 -14.11 33.49
N PRO A 161 5.38 -15.44 33.28
CA PRO A 161 4.19 -16.23 33.59
C PRO A 161 3.91 -16.17 35.09
N VAL A 162 2.64 -16.00 35.49
CA VAL A 162 2.28 -16.09 36.91
C VAL A 162 2.30 -17.56 37.33
N VAL A 163 3.45 -18.03 37.82
CA VAL A 163 3.57 -19.32 38.49
C VAL A 163 2.62 -19.32 39.69
N SER A 164 1.53 -20.08 39.59
CA SER A 164 0.61 -20.28 40.69
C SER A 164 1.31 -21.09 41.77
N LEU A 165 1.91 -20.39 42.74
CA LEU A 165 2.31 -20.96 44.02
C LEU A 165 1.05 -21.33 44.80
N SER A 166 0.44 -22.45 44.41
CA SER A 166 -0.66 -23.06 45.15
C SER A 166 -0.24 -23.28 46.60
N PRO A 167 -0.93 -22.71 47.60
CA PRO A 167 -0.62 -22.92 49.00
C PRO A 167 -1.08 -24.33 49.42
N SER A 168 -0.33 -25.33 49.00
CA SER A 168 -0.60 -26.74 49.31
C SER A 168 -0.38 -27.01 50.79
N THR A 169 -1.51 -27.11 51.50
CA THR A 169 -1.68 -27.89 52.73
C THR A 169 -0.89 -27.42 53.96
N THR A 170 -1.61 -26.79 54.90
CA THR A 170 -1.29 -26.89 56.33
C THR A 170 -1.63 -28.28 56.86
N PRO A 171 -0.72 -28.92 57.61
CA PRO A 171 -1.09 -29.77 58.75
C PRO A 171 -0.86 -29.04 60.08
N SER A 172 -1.42 -29.59 61.16
CA SER A 172 -1.42 -28.96 62.50
C SER A 172 -0.10 -29.09 63.26
N ALA A 173 0.05 -28.26 64.30
CA ALA A 173 1.25 -28.13 65.13
C ALA A 173 1.59 -29.36 65.99
N VAL A 174 2.90 -29.51 66.31
CA VAL A 174 3.41 -30.31 67.44
C VAL A 174 4.53 -29.54 68.18
N THR A 175 4.16 -28.98 69.33
CA THR A 175 4.91 -28.77 70.60
C THR A 175 6.46 -28.85 70.65
N THR A 176 7.11 -27.69 70.90
CA THR A 176 8.33 -27.31 71.71
C THR A 176 9.29 -28.35 72.34
N PRO A 177 10.56 -28.03 72.72
CA PRO A 177 11.33 -26.74 72.75
C PRO A 177 12.53 -26.76 71.75
N GLU A 178 13.66 -26.01 71.79
CA GLU A 178 14.34 -25.00 72.67
C GLU A 178 14.91 -23.87 71.74
N ARG A 179 15.82 -22.90 72.03
CA ARG A 179 16.72 -22.43 73.12
C ARG A 179 16.83 -20.88 73.00
N GLU A 180 17.29 -20.20 74.05
CA GLU A 180 17.49 -18.73 74.10
C GLU A 180 18.44 -18.13 73.04
N SER A 181 18.16 -16.88 72.65
CA SER A 181 19.04 -15.74 72.99
C SER A 181 18.29 -14.41 72.85
N ALA A 182 18.56 -13.44 73.73
CA ALA A 182 17.88 -12.15 73.75
C ALA A 182 18.83 -10.99 73.44
N PHE A 183 18.45 -10.12 72.49
CA PHE A 183 19.05 -8.81 72.31
C PHE A 183 17.94 -7.74 72.18
N LYS A 184 18.07 -6.62 72.88
CA LYS A 184 17.06 -5.54 72.96
C LYS A 184 17.68 -4.18 72.64
N LYS A 185 16.81 -3.23 72.22
CA LYS A 185 17.08 -1.83 71.85
C LYS A 185 17.83 -1.65 70.50
N ALA A 186 17.64 -0.54 69.76
CA ALA A 186 17.05 0.77 70.12
C ALA A 186 16.21 1.37 68.95
N VAL A 187 15.13 2.17 69.17
CA VAL A 187 15.07 3.68 69.07
C VAL A 187 15.21 4.19 67.61
N ARG A 188 14.32 4.95 66.95
CA ARG A 188 13.05 5.72 67.20
C ARG A 188 12.08 5.52 65.99
N THR A 189 10.76 5.81 65.95
CA THR A 189 10.00 7.11 65.99
C THR A 189 10.51 8.21 65.03
N ALA A 190 9.69 9.00 64.31
CA ALA A 190 8.22 9.14 64.19
C ALA A 190 7.82 9.83 62.85
N GLN A 191 6.50 9.98 62.59
CA GLN A 191 5.81 10.88 61.62
C GLN A 191 6.06 10.63 60.10
N GLU A 192 5.12 10.79 59.16
CA GLU A 192 3.75 11.35 59.11
C GLU A 192 3.59 12.88 59.19
N GLU A 193 3.68 13.54 58.03
CA GLU A 193 3.07 14.84 57.65
C GLU A 193 2.83 14.69 56.11
N ASP A 194 1.62 14.70 55.54
CA ASP A 194 0.68 15.80 55.20
C ASP A 194 1.00 16.59 53.89
N ALA A 195 0.03 17.31 53.32
CA ALA A 195 -0.11 17.50 51.87
C ALA A 195 0.09 18.93 51.31
N CYS A 196 0.47 19.02 50.02
CA CYS A 196 0.29 20.19 49.14
C CYS A 196 0.42 19.70 47.66
N SER A 197 -0.37 20.05 46.64
CA SER A 197 -1.23 21.21 46.30
C SER A 197 -0.56 22.40 45.56
N CYS A 198 -0.08 22.14 44.33
CA CYS A 198 0.13 23.15 43.26
C CYS A 198 -0.58 22.63 41.99
N ARG A 199 -1.62 23.25 41.41
CA ARG A 199 -1.81 24.61 40.87
C ARG A 199 -1.16 24.80 39.49
N PHE A 200 -2.01 24.96 38.48
CA PHE A 200 -1.64 25.30 37.09
C PHE A 200 -1.22 26.77 36.96
N PRO A 201 -0.33 27.11 36.00
CA PRO A 201 -0.26 28.44 35.41
C PRO A 201 -1.25 28.55 34.24
N GLU A 202 -1.94 29.68 34.17
CA GLU A 202 -2.53 30.21 32.93
C GLU A 202 -1.47 31.09 32.25
N GLU A 203 -1.40 31.07 30.92
CA GLU A 203 -0.63 32.05 30.14
C GLU A 203 -1.61 32.92 29.34
N GLU A 204 -1.56 34.24 29.59
CA GLU A 204 -2.49 35.27 29.10
C GLU A 204 -2.17 35.74 27.67
N GLU A 205 -3.09 36.53 27.09
CA GLU A 205 -2.94 37.10 25.75
C GLU A 205 -1.78 38.12 25.63
N GLY A 206 -1.16 38.16 24.45
CA GLY A 206 -0.22 39.21 24.05
C GLY A 206 -0.23 39.36 22.53
N GLY A 207 -0.94 40.35 22.01
CA GLY A 207 -1.26 40.45 20.58
C GLY A 207 -0.68 41.65 19.84
N GLY A 208 -0.86 41.63 18.51
CA GLY A 208 -0.81 42.82 17.65
C GLY A 208 0.57 43.20 17.08
N GLY A 209 0.70 43.15 15.75
CA GLY A 209 1.85 43.69 15.03
C GLY A 209 1.75 43.47 13.53
N SER A 210 1.57 44.54 12.75
CA SER A 210 1.54 44.51 11.28
C SER A 210 2.43 45.63 10.74
N TYR A 211 3.34 45.28 9.83
CA TYR A 211 3.91 46.17 8.81
C TYR A 211 4.55 45.33 7.69
N GLU A 212 4.89 46.00 6.59
CA GLU A 212 5.29 45.42 5.30
C GLU A 212 6.76 44.99 5.23
N LEU A 213 7.06 44.07 4.30
CA LEU A 213 8.09 44.21 3.25
C LEU A 213 7.89 43.19 2.12
#